data_AF-G8TUK6-F1
#
_entry.id   AF-G8TUK6-F1
#
_cell.length_a   1.000
_cell.length_b   1.000
_cell.length_c   1.000
_cell.angle_alpha   90.00
_cell.angle_beta   90.00
_cell.angle_gamma   90.00
#
_symmetry.space_group_name_H-M   'P 1'
#
loop_
_entity.id
_entity.type
_entity.pdbx_description
1 polymer ?
#
loop_
_entity_poly.entity_id
_entity_poly.type
_entity_poly.pdbx_seq_one_letter_code
_entity_poly.pdbx_strand_id
1 'polypeptide(L)'
;MNSPISSVNVDDAFRDWRCRFIAASEQHDMAKWMRADLVVEAHERWGRQATAHIVEALAATPWAVSASYIRMLYRTALAFPPSERTRWPLPFSYFRVAAVTDRPTDWIQRAFDHRWFVRDLIQAIHRETYQAMSASEAVIRVDVPSSSVVGRDYYRRQKAARLLADAWGSERCLIRDWDAFRAGWDAQVAMLINSELGGE
;
A
#
# COMPACT_ATOMS: atom_id res chain seq x y z
N MET A 1 32.65 21.85 30.90
CA MET A 1 33.26 21.65 29.57
C MET A 1 32.26 20.87 28.74
N ASN A 2 31.49 21.55 27.90
CA ASN A 2 30.54 20.90 27.00
C ASN A 2 31.32 20.51 25.75
N SER A 3 31.61 19.22 25.59
CA SER A 3 32.16 18.70 24.34
C SER A 3 31.18 19.05 23.22
N PRO A 4 31.63 19.66 22.11
CA PRO A 4 30.76 19.92 20.98
C PRO A 4 30.22 18.57 20.49
N ILE A 5 28.89 18.45 20.48
CA ILE A 5 28.20 17.32 19.86
C ILE A 5 28.64 17.33 18.39
N SER A 6 29.54 16.42 18.04
CA SER A 6 30.00 16.21 16.68
C SER A 6 28.74 15.96 15.85
N SER A 7 28.43 16.91 14.96
CA SER A 7 27.36 16.78 14.00
C SER A 7 27.67 15.55 13.14
N VAL A 8 27.05 14.42 13.47
CA VAL A 8 27.13 13.21 12.66
C VAL A 8 26.76 13.61 11.24
N ASN A 9 27.72 13.50 10.32
CA ASN A 9 27.50 13.84 8.92
C ASN A 9 26.39 12.93 8.39
N VAL A 10 25.30 13.54 7.93
CA VAL A 10 24.12 12.82 7.43
C VAL A 10 24.50 11.85 6.31
N ASP A 11 25.54 12.21 5.54
CA ASP A 11 26.07 11.40 4.44
C ASP A 11 26.74 10.10 4.92
N ASP A 12 27.42 10.12 6.08
CA ASP A 12 28.11 8.94 6.61
C ASP A 12 27.10 7.93 7.15
N ALA A 13 26.08 8.41 7.84
CA ALA A 13 24.99 7.58 8.33
C ALA A 13 24.20 6.92 7.18
N PHE A 14 23.94 7.67 6.11
CA PHE A 14 23.26 7.15 4.93
C PHE A 14 24.12 6.11 4.18
N ARG A 15 25.43 6.38 4.07
CA ARG A 15 26.39 5.44 3.46
C ARG A 15 26.46 4.14 4.24
N ASP A 16 26.59 4.21 5.57
CA ASP A 16 26.57 3.03 6.44
C ASP A 16 25.29 2.20 6.27
N TRP A 17 24.13 2.87 6.32
CA TRP A 17 22.84 2.25 6.11
C TRP A 17 22.78 1.49 4.77
N ARG A 18 23.22 2.15 3.69
CA ARG A 18 23.25 1.55 2.34
C ARG A 18 24.17 0.33 2.29
N CYS A 19 25.34 0.38 2.91
CA CYS A 19 26.25 -0.76 3.00
C CYS A 19 25.62 -1.94 3.75
N ARG A 20 24.95 -1.69 4.88
CA ARG A 20 24.22 -2.72 5.62
C ARG A 20 23.08 -3.33 4.80
N PHE A 21 22.34 -2.50 4.07
CA PHE A 21 21.23 -2.96 3.21
C PHE A 21 21.71 -3.88 2.09
N ILE A 22 22.81 -3.49 1.42
CA ILE A 22 23.43 -4.28 0.34
C ILE A 22 24.03 -5.58 0.89
N ALA A 23 24.70 -5.53 2.04
CA ALA A 23 25.35 -6.70 2.66
C ALA A 23 24.35 -7.78 3.09
N ALA A 24 23.11 -7.39 3.44
CA ALA A 24 22.04 -8.35 3.70
C ALA A 24 21.62 -9.06 2.38
N SER A 25 22.17 -10.25 2.11
CA SER A 25 21.88 -11.04 0.92
C SER A 25 20.46 -11.64 0.93
N GLU A 26 19.64 -11.40 -0.11
CA GLU A 26 18.23 -11.83 -0.15
C GLU A 26 17.96 -13.34 -0.09
N GLN A 27 19.00 -14.18 -0.23
CA GLN A 27 18.84 -15.63 -0.31
C GLN A 27 18.29 -16.26 0.97
N HIS A 28 18.42 -15.57 2.11
CA HIS A 28 17.95 -16.06 3.40
C HIS A 28 16.85 -15.18 4.01
N ASP A 29 15.88 -15.79 4.68
CA ASP A 29 14.77 -15.05 5.29
C ASP A 29 15.24 -14.09 6.40
N MET A 30 16.32 -14.42 7.10
CA MET A 30 16.91 -13.51 8.08
C MET A 30 17.39 -12.21 7.45
N ALA A 31 17.95 -12.27 6.24
CA ALA A 31 18.39 -11.07 5.53
C ALA A 31 17.20 -10.22 5.05
N LYS A 32 16.07 -10.83 4.70
CA LYS A 32 14.83 -10.09 4.38
C LYS A 32 14.30 -9.35 5.61
N TRP A 33 14.32 -9.99 6.79
CA TRP A 33 13.98 -9.32 8.04
C TRP A 33 14.93 -8.19 8.38
N MET A 34 16.24 -8.41 8.26
CA MET A 34 17.25 -7.36 8.45
C MET A 34 17.02 -6.16 7.52
N ARG A 35 16.72 -6.40 6.23
CA ARG A 35 16.36 -5.32 5.31
C ARG A 35 15.08 -4.61 5.70
N ALA A 36 14.07 -5.35 6.18
CA ALA A 36 12.83 -4.76 6.66
C ALA A 36 13.05 -3.85 7.86
N ASP A 37 13.93 -4.25 8.79
CA ASP A 37 14.33 -3.43 9.94
C ASP A 37 15.11 -2.18 9.52
N LEU A 38 16.06 -2.32 8.59
CA LEU A 38 16.77 -1.19 8.01
C LEU A 38 15.83 -0.19 7.34
N VAL A 39 14.75 -0.66 6.70
CA VAL A 39 13.74 0.23 6.12
C VAL A 39 12.95 0.97 7.22
N VAL A 40 12.65 0.32 8.34
CA VAL A 40 12.03 0.98 9.51
C VAL A 40 12.96 2.06 10.08
N GLU A 41 14.23 1.72 10.30
CA GLU A 41 15.27 2.67 10.77
C GLU A 41 15.37 3.90 9.84
N ALA A 42 15.36 3.68 8.53
CA ALA A 42 15.36 4.74 7.53
C ALA A 42 14.12 5.64 7.61
N HIS A 43 12.94 5.05 7.82
CA HIS A 43 11.68 5.78 7.97
C HIS A 43 11.64 6.59 9.28
N GLU A 44 12.19 6.06 10.37
CA GLU A 44 12.34 6.79 11.64
C GLU A 44 13.30 7.98 11.48
N ARG A 45 14.38 7.81 10.72
CA ARG A 45 15.42 8.83 10.55
C ARG A 45 15.07 9.92 9.53
N TRP A 46 14.49 9.54 8.39
CA TRP A 46 14.24 10.43 7.25
C TRP A 46 12.75 10.68 6.97
N GLY A 47 11.86 10.11 7.78
CA GLY A 47 10.42 10.36 7.71
C GLY A 47 9.78 9.91 6.40
N ARG A 48 8.85 10.73 5.88
CA ARG A 48 8.03 10.38 4.71
C ARG A 48 8.82 10.22 3.41
N GLN A 49 10.00 10.82 3.33
CA GLN A 49 10.84 10.77 2.12
C GLN A 49 11.74 9.53 2.07
N ALA A 50 11.83 8.74 3.16
CA ALA A 50 12.74 7.61 3.25
C ALA A 50 12.64 6.65 2.06
N THR A 51 11.42 6.30 1.62
CA THR A 51 11.24 5.42 0.45
C THR A 51 11.89 5.97 -0.82
N ALA A 52 11.76 7.27 -1.09
CA ALA A 52 12.32 7.89 -2.29
C ALA A 52 13.85 7.89 -2.23
N HIS A 53 14.41 8.32 -1.10
CA HIS A 53 15.87 8.35 -0.85
C HIS A 53 16.50 6.96 -0.98
N ILE A 54 15.86 5.93 -0.43
CA ILE A 54 16.32 4.54 -0.54
C ILE A 54 16.37 4.09 -2.00
N VAL A 55 15.28 4.32 -2.75
CA VAL A 55 15.20 3.91 -4.16
C VAL A 55 16.25 4.61 -5.00
N GLU A 56 16.40 5.93 -4.86
CA GLU A 56 17.41 6.72 -5.56
C GLU A 56 18.83 6.22 -5.28
N ALA A 57 19.15 5.97 -4.01
CA ALA A 57 20.47 5.51 -3.62
C ALA A 57 20.85 4.11 -4.11
N LEU A 58 19.85 3.26 -4.34
CA LEU A 58 20.04 1.90 -4.84
C LEU A 58 19.90 1.81 -6.37
N ALA A 59 19.35 2.82 -7.03
CA ALA A 59 19.04 2.80 -8.48
C ALA A 59 20.26 2.51 -9.37
N ALA A 60 21.44 3.03 -9.00
CA ALA A 60 22.69 2.83 -9.75
C ALA A 60 23.46 1.55 -9.36
N THR A 61 22.87 0.69 -8.52
CA THR A 61 23.52 -0.54 -8.05
C THR A 61 22.90 -1.79 -8.68
N PRO A 62 23.61 -2.94 -8.68
CA PRO A 62 23.00 -4.23 -9.01
C PRO A 62 21.84 -4.63 -8.09
N TRP A 63 21.67 -3.94 -6.96
CA TRP A 63 20.60 -4.15 -5.98
C TRP A 63 19.52 -3.08 -6.07
N ALA A 64 19.29 -2.53 -7.27
CA ALA A 64 18.16 -1.63 -7.51
C ALA A 64 16.84 -2.31 -7.10
N VAL A 65 16.04 -1.61 -6.30
CA VAL A 65 14.77 -2.09 -5.76
C VAL A 65 13.66 -1.10 -6.04
N SER A 66 12.44 -1.60 -6.24
CA SER A 66 11.28 -0.75 -6.47
C SER A 66 10.76 -0.13 -5.17
N ALA A 67 10.11 1.04 -5.28
CA ALA A 67 9.39 1.65 -4.16
C ALA A 67 8.32 0.70 -3.57
N SER A 68 7.67 -0.12 -4.41
CA SER A 68 6.70 -1.12 -3.97
C SER A 68 7.33 -2.18 -3.08
N TYR A 69 8.55 -2.61 -3.38
CA TYR A 69 9.30 -3.55 -2.55
C TYR A 69 9.68 -2.92 -1.20
N ILE A 70 10.17 -1.68 -1.18
CA ILE A 70 10.49 -0.97 0.07
C ILE A 70 9.26 -0.80 0.96
N ARG A 71 8.11 -0.38 0.39
CA ARG A 71 6.84 -0.28 1.13
C ARG A 71 6.37 -1.64 1.66
N MET A 72 6.58 -2.70 0.89
CA MET A 72 6.25 -4.06 1.31
C MET A 72 7.10 -4.48 2.52
N LEU A 73 8.41 -4.23 2.48
CA LEU A 73 9.31 -4.50 3.62
C LEU A 73 8.89 -3.70 4.86
N TYR A 74 8.70 -2.39 4.71
CA TYR A 74 8.28 -1.50 5.78
C TYR A 74 7.00 -1.98 6.47
N ARG A 75 5.93 -2.20 5.68
CA ARG A 75 4.65 -2.69 6.22
C ARG A 75 4.78 -4.04 6.90
N THR A 76 5.59 -4.95 6.35
CA THR A 76 5.79 -6.28 6.94
C THR A 76 6.52 -6.19 8.28
N ALA A 77 7.54 -5.33 8.41
CA ALA A 77 8.24 -5.11 9.68
C ALA A 77 7.36 -4.45 10.74
N LEU A 78 6.48 -3.52 10.35
CA LEU A 78 5.52 -2.90 11.28
C LEU A 78 4.44 -3.88 11.75
N ALA A 79 3.95 -4.74 10.86
CA ALA A 79 2.93 -5.72 11.20
C ALA A 79 3.44 -6.83 12.13
N PHE A 80 4.76 -7.07 12.14
CA PHE A 80 5.39 -8.14 12.92
C PHE A 80 6.64 -7.62 13.63
N PRO A 81 6.53 -7.15 14.89
CA PRO A 81 7.68 -6.71 15.66
C PRO A 81 8.67 -7.87 15.92
N PRO A 82 9.94 -7.58 16.25
CA PRO A 82 10.97 -8.62 16.44
C PRO A 82 10.57 -9.76 17.39
N SER A 83 9.79 -9.46 18.43
CA SER A 83 9.26 -10.44 19.39
C SER A 83 8.29 -11.46 18.79
N GLU A 84 7.62 -11.14 17.68
CA GLU A 84 6.63 -12.01 17.04
C GLU A 84 7.22 -12.85 15.90
N ARG A 85 8.32 -12.40 15.28
CA ARG A 85 8.88 -13.04 14.07
C ARG A 85 9.43 -14.44 14.33
N THR A 86 9.93 -14.70 15.54
CA THR A 86 10.52 -15.99 15.93
C THR A 86 9.50 -16.96 16.52
N ARG A 87 8.28 -16.49 16.80
CA ARG A 87 7.22 -17.30 17.40
C ARG A 87 6.77 -18.44 16.47
N TRP A 88 6.84 -18.21 15.17
CA TRP A 88 6.50 -19.22 14.16
C TRP A 88 7.70 -19.45 13.23
N PRO A 89 8.15 -20.70 13.04
CA PRO A 89 9.22 -21.05 12.11
C PRO A 89 8.72 -21.05 10.65
N LEU A 90 8.09 -19.95 10.23
CA LEU A 90 7.58 -19.77 8.88
C LEU A 90 8.50 -18.86 8.05
N PRO A 91 8.58 -19.07 6.72
CA PRO A 91 9.29 -18.18 5.84
C PRO A 91 8.75 -16.75 5.81
N PHE A 92 9.60 -15.77 5.48
CA PHE A 92 9.22 -14.35 5.34
C PHE A 92 8.01 -14.12 4.40
N SER A 93 7.84 -15.00 3.40
CA SER A 93 6.75 -14.93 2.44
C SER A 93 5.36 -15.04 3.07
N TYR A 94 5.19 -15.77 4.17
CA TYR A 94 3.93 -15.84 4.91
C TYR A 94 3.61 -14.50 5.56
N PHE A 95 4.58 -13.93 6.28
CA PHE A 95 4.45 -12.64 6.94
C PHE A 95 4.13 -11.53 5.94
N ARG A 96 4.82 -11.51 4.80
CA ARG A 96 4.53 -10.56 3.72
C ARG A 96 3.08 -10.62 3.25
N VAL A 97 2.52 -11.83 3.12
CA VAL A 97 1.13 -12.04 2.69
C VAL A 97 0.14 -11.65 3.79
N ALA A 98 0.43 -11.98 5.05
CA ALA A 98 -0.44 -11.64 6.16
C ALA A 98 -0.43 -10.13 6.48
N ALA A 99 0.69 -9.43 6.26
CA ALA A 99 0.87 -8.01 6.57
C ALA A 99 -0.04 -7.04 5.79
N VAL A 100 -0.73 -7.49 4.73
CA VAL A 100 -1.73 -6.67 4.00
C VAL A 100 -3.14 -6.76 4.59
N THR A 101 -3.35 -7.62 5.59
CA THR A 101 -4.66 -7.91 6.16
C THR A 101 -4.88 -7.13 7.46
N ASP A 102 -6.13 -7.05 7.91
CA ASP A 102 -6.49 -6.38 9.17
C ASP A 102 -6.04 -7.16 10.42
N ARG A 103 -5.77 -8.48 10.27
CA ARG A 103 -5.41 -9.39 11.37
C ARG A 103 -4.19 -10.24 11.01
N PRO A 104 -3.02 -9.60 10.81
CA PRO A 104 -1.83 -10.27 10.29
C PRO A 104 -1.37 -11.44 11.17
N THR A 105 -1.35 -11.25 12.49
CA THR A 105 -0.95 -12.26 13.47
C THR A 105 -1.87 -13.48 13.47
N ASP A 106 -3.18 -13.29 13.38
CA ASP A 106 -4.17 -14.39 13.32
C ASP A 106 -3.95 -15.26 12.08
N TRP A 107 -3.67 -14.64 10.94
CA TRP A 107 -3.40 -15.36 9.69
C TRP A 107 -2.14 -16.21 9.74
N ILE A 108 -1.09 -15.71 10.39
CA ILE A 108 0.15 -16.46 10.59
C ILE A 108 -0.08 -17.64 11.54
N GLN A 109 -0.80 -17.42 12.65
CA GLN A 109 -1.15 -18.48 13.58
C GLN A 109 -1.96 -19.59 12.89
N ARG A 110 -2.99 -19.22 12.12
CA ARG A 110 -3.79 -20.19 11.34
C ARG A 110 -2.94 -20.95 10.31
N ALA A 111 -2.06 -20.25 9.58
CA ALA A 111 -1.19 -20.89 8.61
C ALA A 111 -0.26 -21.93 9.26
N PHE A 112 0.26 -21.61 10.46
CA PHE A 112 1.08 -22.52 11.24
C PHE A 112 0.27 -23.73 11.74
N ASP A 113 -0.88 -23.50 12.38
CA ASP A 113 -1.70 -24.56 12.99
C ASP A 113 -2.24 -25.54 11.95
N HIS A 114 -2.68 -25.02 10.78
CA HIS A 114 -3.20 -25.83 9.69
C HIS A 114 -2.13 -26.33 8.71
N ARG A 115 -0.84 -26.02 8.96
CA ARG A 115 0.29 -26.35 8.06
C ARG A 115 0.06 -25.94 6.61
N TRP A 116 -0.50 -24.75 6.42
CA TRP A 116 -0.78 -24.21 5.10
C TRP A 116 0.50 -23.89 4.35
N PHE A 117 0.48 -24.11 3.03
CA PHE A 117 1.46 -23.48 2.16
C PHE A 117 1.07 -22.00 1.94
N VAL A 118 2.01 -21.18 1.46
CA VAL A 118 1.75 -19.76 1.13
C VAL A 118 0.54 -19.61 0.19
N ARG A 119 0.36 -20.55 -0.75
CA ARG A 119 -0.77 -20.57 -1.67
C ARG A 119 -2.11 -20.76 -0.94
N ASP A 120 -2.15 -21.65 0.04
CA ASP A 120 -3.36 -21.92 0.83
C ASP A 120 -3.70 -20.72 1.71
N LEU A 121 -2.70 -20.07 2.31
CA LEU A 121 -2.88 -18.83 3.05
C LEU A 121 -3.49 -17.73 2.16
N ILE A 122 -2.96 -17.50 0.96
CA ILE A 122 -3.51 -16.52 0.01
C ILE A 122 -4.97 -16.86 -0.33
N GLN A 123 -5.27 -18.13 -0.60
CA GLN A 123 -6.63 -18.57 -0.92
C GLN A 123 -7.59 -18.38 0.26
N ALA A 124 -7.14 -18.68 1.48
CA ALA A 124 -7.95 -18.51 2.69
C ALA A 124 -8.27 -17.04 2.93
N ILE A 125 -7.28 -16.15 2.81
CA ILE A 125 -7.47 -14.70 2.91
C ILE A 125 -8.48 -14.24 1.87
N HIS A 126 -8.31 -14.61 0.60
CA HIS A 126 -9.21 -14.18 -0.48
C HIS A 126 -10.65 -14.65 -0.27
N ARG A 127 -10.85 -15.90 0.19
CA ARG A 127 -12.19 -16.44 0.49
C ARG A 127 -12.88 -15.64 1.60
N GLU A 128 -12.16 -15.34 2.67
CA GLU A 128 -12.70 -14.60 3.81
C GLU A 128 -13.02 -13.13 3.43
N THR A 129 -12.14 -12.48 2.66
CA THR A 129 -12.41 -11.12 2.14
C THR A 129 -13.64 -11.11 1.23
N TYR A 130 -13.79 -12.09 0.34
CA TYR A 130 -14.96 -12.18 -0.54
C TYR A 130 -16.25 -12.43 0.24
N GLN A 131 -16.21 -13.31 1.25
CA GLN A 131 -17.35 -13.56 2.13
C GLN A 131 -17.76 -12.29 2.89
N ALA A 132 -16.80 -11.54 3.45
CA ALA A 132 -17.06 -10.28 4.13
C ALA A 132 -17.69 -9.23 3.21
N MET A 133 -17.20 -9.10 1.97
CA MET A 133 -17.79 -8.21 0.96
C MET A 133 -19.22 -8.63 0.59
N SER A 134 -19.46 -9.92 0.35
CA SER A 134 -20.79 -10.44 -0.01
C SER A 134 -21.82 -10.26 1.11
N ALA A 135 -21.40 -10.43 2.37
CA ALA A 135 -22.24 -10.17 3.53
C ALA A 135 -22.57 -8.68 3.66
N SER A 136 -21.61 -7.79 3.41
CA SER A 136 -21.84 -6.34 3.43
C SER A 136 -22.77 -5.88 2.30
N GLU A 137 -22.71 -6.48 1.12
CA GLU A 137 -23.58 -6.16 -0.02
C GLU A 137 -25.02 -6.66 0.22
N ALA A 138 -25.20 -7.77 0.92
CA ALA A 138 -26.53 -8.26 1.32
C ALA A 138 -27.25 -7.35 2.32
N VAL A 139 -26.50 -6.58 3.13
CA VAL A 139 -27.05 -5.62 4.11
C VAL A 139 -27.51 -4.31 3.44
N ILE A 140 -26.95 -3.96 2.28
CA ILE A 140 -27.35 -2.78 1.49
C ILE A 140 -28.35 -3.20 0.40
N ARG A 141 -29.38 -3.96 0.78
CA ARG A 141 -30.63 -4.01 -0.01
C ARG A 141 -31.63 -3.09 0.66
N VAL A 142 -31.40 -1.78 0.51
CA VAL A 142 -32.48 -0.80 0.52
C VAL A 142 -33.26 -1.05 -0.77
N ASP A 143 -34.58 -1.16 -0.68
CA ASP A 143 -35.48 -1.30 -1.84
C ASP A 143 -35.26 -0.17 -2.84
N VAL A 144 -34.35 -0.39 -3.79
CA VAL A 144 -34.24 0.44 -4.98
C VAL A 144 -35.13 -0.20 -6.03
N PRO A 145 -36.19 0.50 -6.51
CA PRO A 145 -37.10 -0.06 -7.49
C PRO A 145 -36.34 -0.47 -8.75
N SER A 146 -36.56 -1.71 -9.14
CA SER A 146 -35.93 -2.37 -10.28
C SER A 146 -36.26 -1.62 -11.58
N SER A 147 -35.30 -0.86 -12.10
CA SER A 147 -35.19 -0.63 -13.54
C SER A 147 -33.85 -1.19 -14.01
N SER A 148 -33.96 -2.33 -14.70
CA SER A 148 -32.89 -3.00 -15.41
C SER A 148 -32.27 -2.05 -16.44
N VAL A 149 -30.94 -1.91 -16.41
CA VAL A 149 -29.97 -1.59 -17.49
C VAL A 149 -28.87 -0.65 -16.96
N VAL A 150 -28.07 -1.04 -15.95
CA VAL A 150 -26.80 -0.29 -15.65
C VAL A 150 -25.73 -1.19 -15.01
N GLY A 151 -25.46 -2.38 -15.58
CA GLY A 151 -24.53 -3.34 -14.94
C GLY A 151 -23.03 -3.03 -15.07
N ARG A 152 -22.61 -2.21 -16.05
CA ARG A 152 -21.17 -1.94 -16.30
C ARG A 152 -20.78 -0.47 -16.17
N ASP A 153 -21.70 0.44 -16.46
CA ASP A 153 -21.47 1.88 -16.33
C ASP A 153 -21.49 2.35 -14.88
N TYR A 154 -22.26 1.68 -14.02
CA TYR A 154 -22.38 2.06 -12.61
C TYR A 154 -21.05 1.92 -11.86
N TYR A 155 -20.35 0.80 -12.02
CA TYR A 155 -19.05 0.55 -11.37
C TYR A 155 -17.94 1.46 -11.90
N ARG A 156 -17.93 1.77 -13.21
CA ARG A 156 -16.97 2.74 -13.78
C ARG A 156 -17.23 4.14 -13.25
N ARG A 157 -18.50 4.55 -13.14
CA ARG A 157 -18.91 5.86 -12.62
C ARG A 157 -18.62 6.00 -11.13
N GLN A 158 -18.86 4.98 -10.30
CA GLN A 158 -18.48 5.00 -8.89
C GLN A 158 -16.96 5.10 -8.69
N LYS A 159 -16.18 4.34 -9.48
CA LYS A 159 -14.71 4.40 -9.41
C LYS A 159 -14.18 5.77 -9.86
N ALA A 160 -14.74 6.36 -10.90
CA ALA A 160 -14.39 7.70 -11.36
C ALA A 160 -14.76 8.79 -10.34
N ALA A 161 -15.96 8.71 -9.75
CA ALA A 161 -16.40 9.65 -8.72
C ALA A 161 -15.51 9.60 -7.47
N ARG A 162 -15.04 8.41 -7.07
CA ARG A 162 -14.12 8.24 -5.94
C ARG A 162 -12.74 8.81 -6.21
N LEU A 163 -12.21 8.60 -7.41
CA LEU A 163 -10.92 9.18 -7.83
C LEU A 163 -10.98 10.72 -7.91
N LEU A 164 -12.12 11.29 -8.31
CA LEU A 164 -12.33 12.74 -8.34
C LEU A 164 -12.51 13.34 -6.94
N ALA A 165 -13.21 12.65 -6.04
CA ALA A 165 -13.34 13.08 -4.64
C ALA A 165 -11.97 13.10 -3.92
N ASP A 166 -11.10 12.14 -4.23
CA ASP A 166 -9.73 12.11 -3.73
C ASP A 166 -8.86 13.23 -4.33
N ALA A 167 -9.09 13.59 -5.61
CA ALA A 167 -8.37 14.66 -6.29
C ALA A 167 -8.79 16.07 -5.83
N TRP A 168 -10.02 16.23 -5.30
CA TRP A 168 -10.59 17.53 -4.91
C TRP A 168 -10.59 17.83 -3.41
N GLY A 169 -9.94 17.00 -2.58
CA GLY A 169 -9.72 17.33 -1.17
C GLY A 169 -11.04 17.42 -0.37
N SER A 170 -11.65 16.25 -0.14
CA SER A 170 -12.61 15.83 0.91
C SER A 170 -13.53 16.79 1.70
N GLU A 171 -13.75 18.06 1.37
CA GLU A 171 -14.59 18.92 2.23
C GLU A 171 -15.93 19.37 1.66
N ARG A 172 -16.24 19.18 0.36
CA ARG A 172 -17.58 19.51 -0.16
C ARG A 172 -18.02 18.65 -1.32
N CYS A 173 -18.55 17.44 -1.05
CA CYS A 173 -19.28 16.67 -2.06
C CYS A 173 -20.44 15.90 -1.42
N LEU A 174 -21.41 16.63 -0.85
CA LEU A 174 -22.80 16.18 -0.87
C LEU A 174 -23.42 16.74 -2.15
N ILE A 175 -23.21 16.03 -3.28
CA ILE A 175 -23.91 16.35 -4.51
C ILE A 175 -25.37 15.92 -4.30
N ARG A 176 -26.21 16.86 -3.85
CA ARG A 176 -27.65 16.65 -3.68
C ARG A 176 -28.43 16.72 -4.99
N ASP A 177 -27.80 17.22 -6.06
CA ASP A 177 -28.43 17.36 -7.37
C ASP A 177 -27.48 16.90 -8.47
N TRP A 178 -27.73 15.69 -8.97
CA TRP A 178 -26.89 15.01 -9.95
C TRP A 178 -27.01 15.61 -11.34
N ASP A 179 -28.14 16.27 -11.65
CA ASP A 179 -28.38 16.88 -12.95
C ASP A 179 -27.63 18.21 -13.09
N ALA A 180 -27.53 18.98 -12.01
CA ALA A 180 -26.69 20.19 -11.96
C ALA A 180 -25.19 19.88 -12.14
N PHE A 181 -24.72 18.78 -11.52
CA PHE A 181 -23.35 18.30 -11.70
C PHE A 181 -23.08 17.88 -13.15
N ARG A 182 -24.04 17.18 -13.77
CA ARG A 182 -23.93 16.72 -15.17
C ARG A 182 -23.86 17.88 -16.16
N ALA A 183 -24.67 18.91 -15.97
CA ALA A 183 -24.63 20.11 -16.80
C ALA A 183 -23.27 20.84 -16.72
N GLY A 184 -22.68 20.90 -15.51
CA GLY A 184 -21.33 21.46 -15.33
C GLY A 184 -20.22 20.59 -15.93
N TRP A 185 -20.34 19.27 -15.83
CA TRP A 185 -19.41 18.29 -16.39
C TRP A 185 -19.37 18.35 -17.92
N ASP A 186 -20.54 18.35 -18.58
CA ASP A 186 -20.62 18.39 -20.03
C ASP A 186 -20.08 19.71 -20.59
N ALA A 187 -20.28 20.83 -19.87
CA ALA A 187 -19.70 22.13 -20.22
C ALA A 187 -18.16 22.15 -20.11
N GLN A 188 -17.58 21.59 -19.05
CA GLN A 188 -16.12 21.52 -18.87
C GLN A 188 -15.44 20.57 -19.85
N VAL A 189 -16.05 19.42 -20.13
CA VAL A 189 -15.55 18.47 -21.12
C VAL A 189 -15.62 19.07 -22.52
N ALA A 190 -16.70 19.78 -22.87
CA ALA A 190 -16.78 20.51 -24.14
C ALA A 190 -15.71 21.61 -24.26
N MET A 191 -15.41 22.31 -23.17
CA MET A 191 -14.37 23.35 -23.14
C MET A 191 -12.97 22.77 -23.38
N LEU A 192 -12.66 21.62 -22.74
CA LEU A 192 -11.39 20.90 -22.91
C LEU A 192 -11.23 20.35 -24.33
N ILE A 193 -12.28 19.73 -24.88
CA ILE A 193 -12.28 19.22 -26.25
C ILE A 193 -12.08 20.35 -27.27
N ASN A 194 -12.73 21.50 -27.08
CA ASN A 194 -12.56 22.66 -27.97
C ASN A 194 -11.18 23.31 -27.84
N SER A 195 -10.52 23.23 -26.67
CA SER A 195 -9.17 23.76 -26.48
C SER A 195 -8.08 22.88 -27.11
N GLU A 196 -8.32 21.57 -27.27
CA GLU A 196 -7.37 20.65 -27.92
C GLU A 196 -7.58 20.56 -29.44
N LEU A 197 -8.77 20.93 -29.94
CA LEU A 197 -9.11 20.85 -31.37
C LEU A 197 -9.10 22.21 -32.09
N GLY A 198 -8.89 23.32 -31.39
CA GLY A 198 -8.86 24.68 -31.94
C GLY A 198 -7.45 25.26 -31.97
N GLY A 199 -6.66 24.86 -32.95
CA GLY A 199 -5.31 25.38 -33.21
C GLY A 199 -5.00 25.40 -34.71
N GLU A 200 -5.77 26.19 -35.46
CA GLU A 200 -5.35 26.87 -36.70
C GLU A 200 -5.82 28.33 -36.65
#